data_AF-A0A7R8NV11-F1
#
_entry.id   AF-A0A7R8NV11-F1
#
_cell.length_a   1.000
_cell.length_b   1.000
_cell.length_c   1.000
_cell.angle_alpha   90.00
_cell.angle_beta   90.00
_cell.angle_gamma   90.00
#
_symmetry.space_group_name_H-M   'P 1'
#
loop_
_entity.id
_entity.type
_entity.pdbx_description
1 polymer ?
#
loop_
_entity_poly.entity_id
_entity_poly.type
_entity_poly.pdbx_seq_one_letter_code
_entity_poly.pdbx_strand_id
1 'polypeptide(L)'
;MSAATIVLMWEARAVEGRGGELLEWARARAAELSREPARRELLRAPQDRVLVMTWWEEASYADDLPELPEPDAALITRPVHRWRFEAVG
;
A
#
# COMPACT_ATOMS: atom_id res chain seq x y z
N MET A 1 5.25 18.51 17.89
CA MET A 1 4.05 17.65 17.91
C MET A 1 4.54 16.28 18.31
N SER A 2 3.87 15.59 19.25
CA SER A 2 4.21 14.19 19.52
C SER A 2 4.14 13.44 18.19
N ALA A 3 5.19 12.73 17.84
CA ALA A 3 5.30 12.14 16.52
C ALA A 3 4.33 10.94 16.48
N ALA A 4 3.33 11.01 15.59
CA ALA A 4 2.25 10.03 15.51
C ALA A 4 2.68 8.86 14.62
N THR A 5 1.94 7.75 14.68
CA THR A 5 2.11 6.67 13.71
C THR A 5 1.19 6.91 12.53
N ILE A 6 1.78 7.17 11.35
CA ILE A 6 1.03 7.31 10.11
C ILE A 6 0.93 5.96 9.41
N VAL A 7 -0.28 5.56 9.06
CA VAL A 7 -0.57 4.37 8.27
C VAL A 7 -0.82 4.80 6.83
N LEU A 8 -0.04 4.27 5.90
CA LEU A 8 -0.26 4.45 4.47
C LEU A 8 -0.90 3.20 3.90
N MET A 9 -2.09 3.37 3.34
CA MET A 9 -2.84 2.34 2.64
C MET A 9 -2.71 2.56 1.13
N TRP A 10 -2.37 1.50 0.41
CA TRP A 10 -2.39 1.40 -1.04
C TRP A 10 -3.34 0.26 -1.44
N GLU A 11 -4.27 0.49 -2.37
CA GLU A 11 -5.22 -0.53 -2.86
C GLU A 11 -5.27 -0.52 -4.37
N ALA A 12 -5.25 -1.72 -4.93
CA ALA A 12 -5.48 -1.92 -6.33
C ALA A 12 -6.46 -3.06 -6.55
N ARG A 13 -7.27 -2.92 -7.60
CA ARG A 13 -8.16 -3.95 -8.10
C ARG A 13 -7.62 -4.49 -9.41
N ALA A 14 -7.23 -5.76 -9.43
CA ALA A 14 -6.75 -6.39 -10.65
C ALA A 14 -7.87 -6.55 -11.68
N VAL A 15 -7.49 -6.71 -12.94
CA VAL A 15 -8.37 -7.33 -13.94
C VAL A 15 -8.80 -8.71 -13.43
N GLU A 16 -10.05 -9.09 -13.73
CA GLU A 16 -10.66 -10.32 -13.23
C GLU A 16 -9.76 -11.56 -13.44
N GLY A 17 -9.56 -12.34 -12.38
CA GLY A 17 -8.71 -13.52 -12.36
C GLY A 17 -7.21 -13.25 -12.21
N ARG A 18 -6.76 -11.99 -12.28
CA ARG A 18 -5.34 -11.61 -12.14
C ARG A 18 -4.95 -11.17 -10.72
N GLY A 19 -5.81 -11.40 -9.71
CA GLY A 19 -5.51 -11.06 -8.32
C GLY A 19 -4.29 -11.81 -7.74
N GLY A 20 -3.89 -12.94 -8.32
CA GLY A 20 -2.62 -13.64 -8.01
C GLY A 20 -1.40 -12.85 -8.45
N GLU A 21 -1.40 -12.41 -9.69
CA GLU A 21 -0.32 -11.64 -10.28
C GLU A 21 -0.16 -10.27 -9.60
N LEU A 22 -1.27 -9.59 -9.34
CA LEU A 22 -1.23 -8.32 -8.60
C LEU A 22 -0.68 -8.49 -7.18
N LEU A 23 -0.97 -9.61 -6.51
CA LEU A 23 -0.46 -9.88 -5.16
C LEU A 23 1.07 -10.03 -5.18
N GLU A 24 1.61 -10.82 -6.11
CA GLU A 24 3.05 -11.02 -6.22
C GLU A 24 3.78 -9.75 -6.68
N TRP A 25 3.16 -8.99 -7.59
CA TRP A 25 3.67 -7.66 -7.95
C TRP A 25 3.75 -6.73 -6.74
N ALA A 26 2.67 -6.65 -5.93
CA ALA A 26 2.63 -5.78 -4.76
C ALA A 26 3.63 -6.23 -3.68
N ARG A 27 3.79 -7.54 -3.48
CA ARG A 27 4.82 -8.10 -2.59
C ARG A 27 6.22 -7.67 -3.00
N ALA A 28 6.56 -7.81 -4.29
CA ALA A 28 7.87 -7.45 -4.81
C ALA A 28 8.13 -5.94 -4.66
N ARG A 29 7.18 -5.09 -5.05
CA ARG A 29 7.32 -3.63 -4.93
C ARG A 29 7.38 -3.15 -3.48
N ALA A 30 6.60 -3.75 -2.59
CA ALA A 30 6.65 -3.40 -1.17
C ALA A 30 7.99 -3.79 -0.52
N ALA A 31 8.71 -4.78 -1.04
CA ALA A 31 10.05 -5.16 -0.59
C ALA A 31 11.16 -4.21 -1.10
N GLU A 32 10.84 -3.35 -2.07
CA GLU A 32 11.77 -2.40 -2.71
C GLU A 32 11.56 -0.96 -2.22
N LEU A 33 10.75 -0.75 -1.16
CA LEU A 33 10.57 0.58 -0.58
C LEU A 33 11.93 1.15 -0.13
N SER A 34 12.17 2.42 -0.42
CA SER A 34 13.44 3.10 -0.11
C SER A 34 13.72 3.24 1.39
N ARG A 35 12.69 3.04 2.23
CA ARG A 35 12.76 2.98 3.68
C ARG A 35 11.87 1.85 4.16
N GLU A 36 12.30 1.12 5.19
CA GLU A 36 11.48 0.06 5.80
C GLU A 36 10.45 0.69 6.75
N PRO A 37 9.15 0.33 6.66
CA PRO A 37 8.15 0.72 7.64
C PRO A 37 8.28 -0.09 8.93
N ALA A 38 7.75 0.42 10.05
CA ALA A 38 7.72 -0.31 11.33
C ALA A 38 6.88 -1.59 11.26
N ARG A 39 5.83 -1.58 10.42
CA ARG A 39 4.99 -2.74 10.11
C ARG A 39 4.54 -2.65 8.65
N ARG A 40 4.41 -3.81 8.01
CA ARG A 40 3.82 -3.96 6.68
C ARG A 40 2.82 -5.10 6.69
N GLU A 41 1.66 -4.86 6.09
CA GLU A 41 0.66 -5.90 5.83
C GLU A 41 0.31 -5.94 4.35
N LEU A 42 0.21 -7.17 3.84
CA LEU A 42 -0.25 -7.46 2.49
C LEU A 42 -1.54 -8.27 2.61
N LEU A 43 -2.63 -7.71 2.12
CA LEU A 43 -3.98 -8.20 2.33
C LEU A 43 -4.67 -8.44 0.99
N ARG A 44 -5.66 -9.33 0.99
CA ARG A 44 -6.57 -9.56 -0.13
C ARG A 44 -7.99 -9.25 0.27
N ALA A 45 -8.78 -8.79 -0.69
CA ALA A 45 -10.20 -8.59 -0.55
C ALA A 45 -10.94 -9.14 -1.79
N PRO A 46 -12.27 -9.31 -1.73
CA PRO A 46 -13.05 -9.79 -2.88
C PRO A 46 -12.79 -8.97 -4.16
N GLN A 47 -13.13 -9.56 -5.31
CA GLN A 47 -12.97 -8.93 -6.64
C GLN A 47 -11.51 -8.62 -6.99
N ASP A 48 -10.60 -9.56 -6.71
CA ASP A 48 -9.16 -9.48 -7.04
C ASP A 48 -8.47 -8.22 -6.48
N ARG A 49 -8.90 -7.77 -5.29
CA ARG A 49 -8.29 -6.64 -4.62
C ARG A 49 -7.08 -7.04 -3.80
N VAL A 50 -6.05 -6.21 -3.88
CA VAL A 50 -4.84 -6.30 -3.07
C VAL A 50 -4.66 -4.98 -2.34
N LEU A 51 -4.37 -5.06 -1.04
CA LEU A 51 -4.06 -3.90 -0.21
C LEU A 51 -2.68 -4.08 0.38
N VAL A 52 -1.92 -2.98 0.43
CA VAL A 52 -0.69 -2.86 1.20
C VAL A 52 -0.90 -1.78 2.23
N MET A 53 -0.68 -2.12 3.50
CA MET A 53 -0.68 -1.15 4.60
C MET A 53 0.72 -1.08 5.20
N THR A 54 1.23 0.13 5.41
CA THR A 54 2.54 0.37 6.02
C THR A 54 2.42 1.37 7.16
N TRP A 55 3.07 1.09 8.29
CA TRP A 55 3.05 1.93 9.48
C TRP A 55 4.39 2.64 9.62
N TRP A 56 4.32 3.95 9.81
CA TRP A 56 5.47 4.83 9.92
C TRP A 56 5.40 5.53 11.26
N GLU A 57 6.24 5.07 12.19
CA GLU A 57 6.39 5.71 13.50
C GLU A 57 7.07 7.06 13.34
N GLU A 58 6.77 7.93 14.30
CA GLU A 58 7.30 9.29 14.36
C GLU A 58 7.10 10.12 13.06
N ALA A 59 5.97 9.92 12.39
CA ALA A 59 5.68 10.53 11.09
C ALA A 59 4.56 11.58 11.16
N SER A 60 4.44 12.34 10.08
CA SER A 60 3.43 13.36 9.81
C SER A 60 2.74 13.13 8.46
N TYR A 61 1.53 13.66 8.30
CA TYR A 61 0.83 13.66 7.01
C TYR A 61 1.60 14.36 5.88
N ALA A 62 2.47 15.31 6.22
CA ALA A 62 3.26 16.06 5.25
C ALA A 62 4.57 15.36 4.85
N ASP A 63 4.91 14.23 5.49
CA ASP A 63 6.15 13.53 5.20
C ASP A 63 6.08 12.79 3.86
N ASP A 64 7.20 12.78 3.14
CA ASP A 64 7.39 12.01 1.92
C ASP A 64 7.65 10.53 2.25
N LEU A 65 6.58 9.85 2.67
CA LEU A 65 6.60 8.42 3.00
C LEU A 65 6.67 7.58 1.72
N PRO A 66 7.54 6.56 1.63
CA PRO A 66 7.61 5.69 0.46
C PRO A 66 6.27 5.00 0.15
N GLU A 67 5.87 5.05 -1.12
CA GLU A 67 4.62 4.48 -1.62
C GLU A 67 4.86 3.44 -2.72
N LEU A 68 3.94 2.49 -2.85
CA LEU A 68 3.94 1.61 -4.02
C LEU A 68 3.56 2.42 -5.27
N PRO A 69 4.23 2.18 -6.41
CA PRO A 69 3.91 2.84 -7.66
C PRO A 69 2.56 2.36 -8.20
N GLU A 70 2.14 2.89 -9.36
CA GLU A 70 1.04 2.31 -10.11
C GLU A 70 1.51 1.08 -10.89
N PRO A 71 0.77 -0.04 -10.85
CA PRO A 71 1.00 -1.18 -11.74
C PRO A 71 0.71 -0.79 -13.20
N ASP A 72 1.13 -1.65 -14.13
CA ASP A 72 0.72 -1.54 -15.53
C ASP A 72 -0.81 -1.50 -15.64
N ALA A 73 -1.33 -0.60 -16.50
CA ALA A 73 -2.76 -0.42 -16.70
C ALA A 73 -3.47 -1.69 -17.20
N ALA A 74 -2.76 -2.63 -17.83
CA ALA A 74 -3.31 -3.92 -18.22
C ALA A 74 -3.54 -4.88 -17.03
N LEU A 75 -2.87 -4.64 -15.88
CA LEU A 75 -3.00 -5.47 -14.69
C LEU A 75 -4.15 -5.03 -13.78
N ILE A 76 -4.53 -3.76 -13.82
CA ILE A 76 -5.53 -3.15 -12.94
C ILE A 76 -6.73 -2.60 -13.72
N THR A 77 -7.89 -2.54 -13.07
CA THR A 77 -9.13 -2.03 -13.69
C THR A 77 -9.30 -0.52 -13.60
N ARG A 78 -8.51 0.15 -12.75
CA ARG A 78 -8.57 1.59 -12.46
C ARG A 78 -7.28 2.01 -11.73
N PRO A 79 -6.98 3.32 -11.66
CA PRO A 79 -5.88 3.82 -10.82
C PRO A 79 -6.01 3.36 -9.37
N VAL A 80 -4.86 3.21 -8.71
CA VAL A 80 -4.78 2.72 -7.33
C VAL A 80 -5.29 3.79 -6.35
N HIS A 81 -5.85 3.34 -5.22
CA HIS A 81 -6.25 4.25 -4.15
C HIS A 81 -5.14 4.36 -3.10
N ARG A 82 -4.93 5.58 -2.61
CA ARG A 82 -3.94 5.91 -1.58
C ARG A 82 -4.58 6.74 -0.48
N TRP A 83 -4.41 6.30 0.76
CA TRP A 83 -4.90 7.04 1.93
C TRP A 83 -3.87 7.00 3.04
N ARG A 84 -3.74 8.11 3.76
CA ARG A 84 -2.96 8.22 4.99
C ARG A 84 -3.92 8.30 6.17
N PHE A 85 -3.60 7.61 7.26
CA PHE A 85 -4.35 7.61 8.50
C PHE A 85 -3.41 7.82 9.69
N GLU A 86 -3.90 8.45 10.75
CA GLU A 86 -3.24 8.44 12.05
C GLU A 86 -3.71 7.22 12.83
N ALA A 87 -2.79 6.41 13.35
CA ALA A 87 -3.13 5.30 14.24
C ALA A 87 -3.44 5.84 15.65
N VAL A 88 -4.61 5.50 16.18
CA VAL A 88 -5.13 6.03 17.46
C VAL A 88 -5.28 4.99 18.57
N GLY A 89 -4.80 3.75 18.36
CA GLY A 89 -4.86 2.65 19.30
C GLY A 89 -4.24 1.36 18.79
#